data_AF-A0A1Q3W5R1-F1
#
_entry.id   AF-A0A1Q3W5R1-F1
#
_cell.length_a   1.000
_cell.length_b   1.000
_cell.length_c   1.000
_cell.angle_alpha   90.00
_cell.angle_beta   90.00
_cell.angle_gamma   90.00
#
_symmetry.space_group_name_H-M   'P 1'
#
loop_
_entity.id
_entity.type
_entity.pdbx_description
1 polymer ?
#
loop_
_entity_poly.entity_id
_entity_poly.type
_entity_poly.pdbx_seq_one_letter_code
_entity_poly.pdbx_strand_id
1 'polypeptide(L)'
;MPNAAPAARDALSDLHGISQEAFELIIASEITSRTAYERMYRRPIRPGGQSGITVGIGYDSGYSDAARIRADWGGKIAPAMVEALASVAGLTGAAAQRALGEVRPLVLIEWDAAIAVFCETSLPKYLAMTRNALPNFDLLSPTCRGVLTSLVYNRGASFSKQGARYQEMRAIKAHMTAEVFDRIPAEIRKMKRLWTAPALRGVALRREREALLFEAGLAESEKTREQVLA
;
A
#
# COMPACT_ATOMS: atom_id res chain seq x y z
N MET A 1 -8.94 -17.63 17.21
CA MET A 1 -8.34 -17.25 15.93
C MET A 1 -8.86 -18.20 14.86
N PRO A 2 -9.64 -17.80 13.85
CA PRO A 2 -9.93 -18.71 12.75
C PRO A 2 -8.63 -18.92 11.96
N ASN A 3 -8.28 -20.18 11.71
CA ASN A 3 -7.10 -20.59 10.94
C ASN A 3 -7.12 -19.87 9.58
N ALA A 4 -6.13 -19.00 9.33
CA ALA A 4 -5.87 -18.48 7.99
C ALA A 4 -5.48 -19.64 7.06
N ALA A 5 -5.91 -19.59 5.80
CA ALA A 5 -5.52 -20.53 4.78
C ALA A 5 -3.98 -20.51 4.59
N PRO A 6 -3.34 -21.64 4.23
CA PRO A 6 -1.88 -21.76 4.15
C PRO A 6 -1.22 -20.66 3.28
N ALA A 7 -1.83 -20.29 2.15
CA ALA A 7 -1.31 -19.23 1.28
C ALA A 7 -1.23 -17.84 1.94
N ALA A 8 -2.14 -17.49 2.86
CA ALA A 8 -2.08 -16.21 3.57
C ALA A 8 -1.02 -16.20 4.68
N ARG A 9 -0.73 -17.37 5.27
CA ARG A 9 0.36 -17.50 6.25
C ARG A 9 1.71 -17.34 5.58
N ASP A 10 1.89 -17.96 4.43
CA ASP A 10 3.16 -17.88 3.67
C ASP A 10 3.38 -16.47 3.11
N ALA A 11 2.34 -15.80 2.61
CA ALA A 11 2.45 -14.41 2.14
C ALA A 11 2.73 -13.37 3.25
N LEU A 12 2.34 -13.66 4.50
CA LEU A 12 2.70 -12.82 5.66
C LEU A 12 4.13 -13.08 6.15
N SER A 13 4.77 -14.15 5.70
CA SER A 13 6.15 -14.48 6.10
C SER A 13 7.21 -13.71 5.30
N ASP A 14 6.88 -13.24 4.10
CA ASP A 14 7.77 -12.39 3.29
C ASP A 14 7.14 -11.00 3.05
N LEU A 15 7.43 -10.09 3.98
CA LEU A 15 7.06 -8.68 3.87
C LEU A 15 8.11 -7.86 3.13
N HIS A 16 9.01 -8.48 2.35
CA HIS A 16 9.97 -7.77 1.49
C HIS A 16 10.85 -6.77 2.26
N GLY A 17 11.21 -7.10 3.50
CA GLY A 17 12.10 -6.31 4.34
C GLY A 17 11.45 -5.11 5.05
N ILE A 18 10.13 -5.09 5.23
CA ILE A 18 9.43 -4.18 6.16
C ILE A 18 8.92 -4.91 7.40
N SER A 19 8.65 -4.17 8.47
CA SER A 19 8.08 -4.73 9.70
C SER A 19 6.58 -5.04 9.55
N GLN A 20 6.08 -5.92 10.41
CA GLN A 20 4.67 -6.27 10.50
C GLN A 20 3.81 -5.04 10.82
N GLU A 21 4.27 -4.17 11.72
CA GLU A 21 3.57 -2.96 12.13
C GLU A 21 3.43 -1.97 10.96
N ALA A 22 4.47 -1.85 10.13
CA ALA A 22 4.42 -0.99 8.96
C ALA A 22 3.53 -1.57 7.86
N PHE A 23 3.54 -2.89 7.69
CA PHE A 23 2.59 -3.59 6.82
C PHE A 23 1.14 -3.36 7.27
N GLU A 24 0.85 -3.54 8.55
CA GLU A 24 -0.48 -3.31 9.13
C GLU A 24 -0.92 -1.86 8.99
N LEU A 25 -0.02 -0.89 9.13
CA LEU A 25 -0.30 0.52 8.87
C LEU A 25 -0.75 0.75 7.41
N ILE A 26 -0.07 0.12 6.44
CA ILE A 26 -0.43 0.21 5.02
C ILE A 26 -1.83 -0.38 4.82
N ILE A 27 -2.06 -1.61 5.28
CA ILE A 27 -3.35 -2.30 5.13
C ILE A 27 -4.48 -1.52 5.80
N ALA A 28 -4.32 -1.09 7.05
CA ALA A 28 -5.31 -0.32 7.78
C ALA A 28 -5.60 1.03 7.11
N SER A 29 -4.63 1.62 6.41
CA SER A 29 -4.84 2.86 5.66
C SER A 29 -5.68 2.67 4.40
N GLU A 30 -5.65 1.48 3.79
CA GLU A 30 -6.40 1.19 2.56
C GLU A 30 -7.82 0.69 2.84
N ILE A 31 -8.00 -0.12 3.89
CA ILE A 31 -9.26 -0.85 4.12
C ILE A 31 -9.76 -0.78 5.57
N THR A 32 -9.11 -0.01 6.45
CA THR A 32 -9.40 0.14 7.88
C THR A 32 -9.13 -1.11 8.72
N SER A 33 -9.75 -2.24 8.42
CA SER A 33 -9.58 -3.50 9.15
C SER A 33 -10.06 -4.71 8.32
N ARG A 34 -9.68 -5.91 8.74
CA ARG A 34 -10.22 -7.16 8.17
C ARG A 34 -11.74 -7.22 8.20
N THR A 35 -12.36 -6.88 9.33
CA THR A 35 -13.83 -6.86 9.47
C THR A 35 -14.47 -5.86 8.51
N ALA A 36 -13.85 -4.68 8.32
CA ALA A 36 -14.32 -3.70 7.36
C ALA A 36 -14.23 -4.25 5.92
N TYR A 37 -13.13 -4.92 5.57
CA TYR A 37 -12.95 -5.58 4.29
C TYR A 37 -14.00 -6.67 4.03
N GLU A 38 -14.19 -7.59 4.98
CA GLU A 38 -15.15 -8.68 4.86
C GLU A 38 -16.58 -8.17 4.68
N ARG A 39 -16.91 -7.02 5.27
CA ARG A 39 -18.22 -6.39 5.12
C ARG A 39 -18.39 -5.62 3.81
N MET A 40 -17.35 -4.91 3.35
CA MET A 40 -17.52 -3.85 2.34
C MET A 40 -16.76 -4.10 1.02
N TYR A 41 -15.66 -4.85 1.03
CA TYR A 41 -14.68 -4.87 -0.07
C TYR A 41 -14.43 -6.25 -0.69
N ARG A 42 -15.14 -7.30 -0.28
CA ARG A 42 -15.01 -8.64 -0.90
C ARG A 42 -15.48 -8.71 -2.36
N ARG A 43 -16.29 -7.76 -2.81
CA ARG A 43 -16.82 -7.74 -4.18
C ARG A 43 -16.19 -6.61 -4.99
N PRO A 44 -16.08 -6.76 -6.32
CA PRO A 44 -15.59 -5.71 -7.19
C PRO A 44 -16.33 -4.39 -6.99
N ILE A 45 -15.56 -3.30 -7.01
CA ILE A 45 -16.05 -1.93 -6.96
C ILE A 45 -15.43 -1.09 -8.08
N ARG A 46 -15.99 0.08 -8.34
CA ARG A 46 -15.33 1.12 -9.12
C ARG A 46 -15.24 2.40 -8.29
N PRO A 47 -14.03 2.84 -7.87
CA PRO A 47 -13.84 4.04 -7.05
C PRO A 47 -14.24 5.37 -7.72
N GLY A 48 -14.47 5.37 -9.04
CA GLY A 48 -14.83 6.57 -9.82
C GLY A 48 -13.69 7.05 -10.74
N GLY A 49 -13.86 8.22 -11.36
CA GLY A 49 -12.86 8.81 -12.26
C GLY A 49 -12.46 7.88 -13.43
N GLN A 50 -11.16 7.82 -13.72
CA GLN A 50 -10.57 6.93 -14.74
C GLN A 50 -10.12 5.58 -14.15
N SER A 51 -10.60 5.20 -12.97
CA SER A 51 -10.31 3.88 -12.40
C SER A 51 -11.07 2.79 -13.16
N GLY A 52 -10.46 1.60 -13.23
CA GLY A 52 -11.12 0.39 -13.69
C GLY A 52 -11.93 -0.29 -12.59
N ILE A 53 -12.19 -1.57 -12.78
CA ILE A 53 -12.81 -2.42 -11.75
C ILE A 53 -11.72 -2.82 -10.74
N THR A 54 -11.89 -2.41 -9.49
CA THR A 54 -10.96 -2.67 -8.39
C THR A 54 -11.45 -3.84 -7.55
N VAL A 55 -10.53 -4.75 -7.20
CA VAL A 55 -10.76 -5.90 -6.30
C VAL A 55 -9.66 -6.01 -5.25
N GLY A 56 -9.92 -6.82 -4.21
CA GLY A 56 -8.95 -7.04 -3.13
C GLY A 56 -8.53 -5.71 -2.50
N ILE A 57 -7.22 -5.55 -2.28
CA ILE A 57 -6.63 -4.34 -1.72
C ILE A 57 -6.03 -3.52 -2.85
N GLY A 58 -6.83 -2.61 -3.42
CA GLY A 58 -6.37 -1.62 -4.40
C GLY A 58 -5.94 -2.18 -5.76
N TYR A 59 -6.25 -3.43 -6.09
CA TYR A 59 -5.89 -4.03 -7.38
C TYR A 59 -6.83 -3.52 -8.47
N ASP A 60 -6.37 -2.62 -9.33
CA ASP A 60 -7.15 -2.07 -10.45
C ASP A 60 -6.96 -2.92 -11.72
N SER A 61 -8.00 -3.67 -12.06
CA SER A 61 -8.02 -4.54 -13.25
C SER A 61 -7.98 -3.74 -14.55
N GLY A 62 -8.39 -2.47 -14.54
CA GLY A 62 -8.36 -1.60 -15.72
C GLY A 62 -6.95 -1.12 -16.08
N TYR A 63 -6.00 -1.20 -15.16
CA TYR A 63 -4.58 -0.87 -15.40
C TYR A 63 -3.69 -2.12 -15.44
N SER A 64 -4.30 -3.30 -15.59
CA SER A 64 -3.64 -4.58 -15.76
C SER A 64 -4.11 -5.21 -17.07
N ASP A 65 -3.25 -6.00 -17.72
CA ASP A 65 -3.66 -6.84 -18.84
C ASP A 65 -4.21 -8.19 -18.33
N ALA A 66 -4.90 -8.91 -19.22
CA ALA A 66 -5.56 -10.16 -18.88
C ALA A 66 -4.57 -11.27 -18.48
N ALA A 67 -3.37 -11.29 -19.05
CA ALA A 67 -2.35 -12.28 -18.70
C ALA A 67 -1.82 -12.03 -17.28
N ARG A 68 -1.61 -10.76 -16.93
CA ARG A 68 -1.21 -10.33 -15.60
C ARG A 68 -2.27 -10.68 -14.55
N ILE A 69 -3.54 -10.40 -14.83
CA ILE A 69 -4.64 -10.77 -13.93
C ILE A 69 -4.66 -12.28 -13.68
N ARG A 70 -4.52 -13.09 -14.73
CA ARG A 70 -4.45 -14.55 -14.60
C ARG A 70 -3.27 -15.01 -13.75
N ALA A 71 -2.10 -14.40 -13.94
CA ALA A 71 -0.91 -14.73 -13.17
C ALA A 71 -1.05 -14.34 -11.69
N ASP A 72 -1.56 -13.14 -11.40
CA ASP A 72 -1.68 -12.63 -10.04
C ASP A 72 -2.75 -13.38 -9.23
N TRP A 73 -3.92 -13.62 -9.83
CA TRP A 73 -5.08 -14.21 -9.16
C TRP A 73 -5.22 -15.74 -9.32
N GLY A 74 -4.51 -16.32 -10.29
CA GLY A 74 -4.49 -17.76 -10.53
C GLY A 74 -4.06 -18.54 -9.29
N GLY A 75 -4.79 -19.61 -8.98
CA GLY A 75 -4.53 -20.44 -7.80
C GLY A 75 -4.93 -19.81 -6.45
N LYS A 76 -5.29 -18.52 -6.41
CA LYS A 76 -5.73 -17.81 -5.20
C LYS A 76 -7.25 -17.69 -5.10
N ILE A 77 -7.93 -17.68 -6.25
CA ILE A 77 -9.40 -17.70 -6.36
C ILE A 77 -9.84 -18.71 -7.42
N ALA A 78 -11.15 -18.98 -7.48
CA ALA A 78 -11.71 -19.94 -8.44
C ALA A 78 -11.41 -19.51 -9.89
N PRO A 79 -11.04 -20.44 -10.81
CA PRO A 79 -10.69 -20.10 -12.19
C PRO A 79 -11.75 -19.27 -12.92
N ALA A 80 -13.04 -19.55 -12.70
CA ALA A 80 -14.13 -18.76 -13.28
C ALA A 80 -14.13 -17.30 -12.80
N MET A 81 -13.73 -17.03 -11.55
CA MET A 81 -13.59 -15.66 -11.04
C MET A 81 -12.38 -14.96 -11.66
N VAL A 82 -11.28 -15.69 -11.88
CA VAL A 82 -10.09 -15.17 -12.57
C VAL A 82 -10.45 -14.72 -13.99
N GLU A 83 -11.16 -15.57 -14.74
CA GLU A 83 -11.58 -15.22 -16.11
C GLU A 83 -12.59 -14.07 -16.13
N ALA A 84 -13.49 -13.99 -15.15
CA ALA A 84 -14.40 -12.86 -15.00
C ALA A 84 -13.66 -11.53 -14.71
N LEU A 85 -12.52 -11.57 -14.02
CA LEU A 85 -11.66 -10.39 -13.85
C LEU A 85 -10.84 -10.10 -15.10
N ALA A 86 -10.31 -11.12 -15.76
CA ALA A 86 -9.51 -10.98 -16.97
C ALA A 86 -10.31 -10.39 -18.14
N SER A 87 -11.63 -10.63 -18.19
CA SER A 87 -12.51 -10.08 -19.24
C SER A 87 -12.68 -8.56 -19.16
N VAL A 88 -12.39 -7.95 -18.01
CA VAL A 88 -12.46 -6.49 -17.79
C VAL A 88 -11.09 -5.83 -17.75
N ALA A 89 -10.04 -6.55 -18.13
CA ALA A 89 -8.70 -6.02 -18.28
C ALA A 89 -8.69 -4.81 -19.22
N GLY A 90 -7.97 -3.74 -18.84
CA GLY A 90 -7.86 -2.52 -19.64
C GLY A 90 -9.12 -1.63 -19.66
N LEU A 91 -10.25 -2.07 -19.10
CA LEU A 91 -11.46 -1.26 -19.04
C LEU A 91 -11.34 -0.22 -17.92
N THR A 92 -11.50 1.05 -18.28
CA THR A 92 -11.46 2.19 -17.35
C THR A 92 -12.69 3.09 -17.51
N GLY A 93 -12.92 3.97 -16.53
CA GLY A 93 -13.92 5.03 -16.64
C GLY A 93 -15.33 4.50 -16.90
N ALA A 94 -16.00 5.05 -17.92
CA ALA A 94 -17.37 4.67 -18.26
C ALA A 94 -17.49 3.22 -18.76
N ALA A 95 -16.46 2.67 -19.41
CA ALA A 95 -16.46 1.29 -19.87
C ALA A 95 -16.45 0.31 -18.68
N ALA A 96 -15.57 0.55 -17.70
CA ALA A 96 -15.53 -0.21 -16.45
C ALA A 96 -16.85 -0.12 -15.68
N GLN A 97 -17.46 1.07 -15.64
CA GLN A 97 -18.74 1.28 -14.95
C GLN A 97 -19.87 0.42 -15.55
N ARG A 98 -19.91 0.25 -16.88
CA ARG A 98 -20.90 -0.59 -17.55
C ARG A 98 -20.68 -2.07 -17.24
N ALA A 99 -19.42 -2.53 -17.29
CA ALA A 99 -19.07 -3.93 -17.04
C ALA A 99 -19.20 -4.34 -15.55
N LEU A 100 -19.24 -3.39 -14.62
CA LEU A 100 -19.27 -3.69 -13.18
C LEU A 100 -20.46 -4.58 -12.78
N GLY A 101 -21.65 -4.34 -13.34
CA GLY A 101 -22.85 -5.11 -13.03
C GLY A 101 -22.73 -6.60 -13.39
N GLU A 102 -21.94 -6.91 -14.42
CA GLU A 102 -21.75 -8.26 -14.94
C GLU A 102 -20.70 -9.03 -14.12
N VAL A 103 -19.60 -8.37 -13.74
CA VAL A 103 -18.49 -9.01 -13.02
C VAL A 103 -18.72 -9.08 -11.52
N ARG A 104 -19.33 -8.06 -10.92
CA ARG A 104 -19.53 -7.97 -9.47
C ARG A 104 -20.27 -9.16 -8.84
N PRO A 105 -21.31 -9.77 -9.45
CA PRO A 105 -21.94 -10.96 -8.87
C PRO A 105 -21.05 -12.20 -8.94
N LEU A 106 -20.18 -12.30 -9.95
CA LEU A 106 -19.36 -13.47 -10.26
C LEU A 106 -18.12 -13.58 -9.38
N VAL A 107 -17.57 -12.45 -8.94
CA VAL A 107 -16.30 -12.40 -8.21
C VAL A 107 -16.52 -12.11 -6.73
N LEU A 108 -15.87 -12.92 -5.89
CA LEU A 108 -15.80 -12.72 -4.46
C LEU A 108 -14.37 -13.04 -3.99
N ILE A 109 -13.69 -12.02 -3.46
CA ILE A 109 -12.31 -12.12 -3.00
C ILE A 109 -12.28 -12.18 -1.47
N GLU A 110 -11.98 -13.36 -0.93
CA GLU A 110 -11.79 -13.52 0.50
C GLU A 110 -10.50 -12.86 1.00
N TRP A 111 -10.45 -12.58 2.31
CA TRP A 111 -9.35 -11.86 2.97
C TRP A 111 -7.98 -12.42 2.61
N ASP A 112 -7.84 -13.74 2.72
CA ASP A 112 -6.57 -14.44 2.54
C ASP A 112 -6.03 -14.28 1.11
N ALA A 113 -6.91 -14.36 0.10
CA ALA A 113 -6.54 -14.14 -1.29
C ALA A 113 -6.16 -12.68 -1.56
N ALA A 114 -6.89 -11.72 -0.97
CA ALA A 114 -6.58 -10.30 -1.13
C ALA A 114 -5.22 -9.92 -0.54
N ILE A 115 -4.91 -10.44 0.65
CA ILE A 115 -3.61 -10.20 1.30
C ILE A 115 -2.49 -10.87 0.51
N ALA A 116 -2.65 -12.12 0.09
CA ALA A 116 -1.65 -12.81 -0.71
C ALA A 116 -1.32 -12.05 -2.01
N VAL A 117 -2.33 -11.65 -2.78
CA VAL A 117 -2.12 -10.84 -4.00
C VAL A 117 -1.46 -9.51 -3.66
N PHE A 118 -1.87 -8.82 -2.59
CA PHE A 118 -1.26 -7.55 -2.21
C PHE A 118 0.23 -7.69 -1.88
N CYS A 119 0.60 -8.71 -1.10
CA CYS A 119 1.99 -9.00 -0.74
C CYS A 119 2.84 -9.42 -1.95
N GLU A 120 2.27 -10.12 -2.92
CA GLU A 120 3.00 -10.60 -4.10
C GLU A 120 3.10 -9.55 -5.23
N THR A 121 2.24 -8.52 -5.22
CA THR A 121 2.13 -7.57 -6.34
C THR A 121 2.41 -6.14 -5.90
N SER A 122 1.46 -5.52 -5.21
CA SER A 122 1.49 -4.11 -4.83
C SER A 122 2.63 -3.79 -3.89
N LEU A 123 2.81 -4.58 -2.83
CA LEU A 123 3.82 -4.33 -1.81
C LEU A 123 5.25 -4.26 -2.40
N PRO A 124 5.76 -5.28 -3.12
CA PRO A 124 7.11 -5.23 -3.70
C PRO A 124 7.26 -4.13 -4.75
N LYS A 125 6.22 -3.86 -5.55
CA LYS A 125 6.21 -2.76 -6.52
C LYS A 125 6.42 -1.40 -5.85
N TYR A 126 5.66 -1.10 -4.79
CA TYR A 126 5.77 0.18 -4.10
C TYR A 126 7.03 0.28 -3.24
N LEU A 127 7.54 -0.84 -2.70
CA LEU A 127 8.85 -0.89 -2.05
C LEU A 127 9.96 -0.54 -3.03
N ALA A 128 10.02 -1.20 -4.19
CA ALA A 128 10.99 -0.91 -5.23
C ALA A 128 10.90 0.55 -5.70
N MET A 129 9.68 1.06 -5.90
CA MET A 129 9.46 2.47 -6.25
C MET A 129 10.00 3.43 -5.19
N THR A 130 9.79 3.12 -3.91
CA THR A 130 10.27 3.93 -2.78
C THR A 130 11.79 3.90 -2.70
N ARG A 131 12.37 2.69 -2.73
CA ARG A 131 13.82 2.45 -2.70
C ARG A 131 14.55 3.16 -3.84
N ASN A 132 14.00 3.11 -5.06
CA ASN A 132 14.61 3.75 -6.22
C ASN A 132 14.53 5.29 -6.16
N ALA A 133 13.55 5.84 -5.44
CA ALA A 133 13.33 7.28 -5.40
C ALA A 133 14.08 7.99 -4.26
N LEU A 134 14.54 7.23 -3.26
CA LEU A 134 15.20 7.74 -2.04
C LEU A 134 16.59 7.12 -1.86
N PRO A 135 17.65 7.94 -1.79
CA PRO A 135 18.98 7.44 -1.42
C PRO A 135 18.96 6.89 0.01
N ASN A 136 19.93 6.04 0.36
CA ASN A 136 20.10 5.51 1.72
C ASN A 136 18.89 4.77 2.31
N PHE A 137 17.95 4.33 1.46
CA PHE A 137 16.76 3.60 1.90
C PHE A 137 17.11 2.33 2.68
N ASP A 138 18.16 1.62 2.29
CA ASP A 138 18.59 0.40 2.95
C ASP A 138 19.30 0.65 4.29
N LEU A 139 19.62 1.90 4.65
CA LEU A 139 20.15 2.23 5.98
C LEU A 139 19.04 2.34 7.03
N LEU A 140 17.77 2.44 6.61
CA LEU A 140 16.62 2.51 7.50
C LEU A 140 16.26 1.14 8.08
N SER A 141 15.66 1.13 9.27
CA SER A 141 14.99 -0.07 9.80
C SER A 141 13.83 -0.54 8.91
N PRO A 142 13.46 -1.83 8.98
CA PRO A 142 12.27 -2.36 8.31
C PRO A 142 11.01 -1.52 8.57
N THR A 143 10.82 -1.05 9.80
CA THR A 143 9.70 -0.18 10.19
C THR A 143 9.72 1.14 9.43
N CYS A 144 10.86 1.84 9.39
CA CYS A 144 11.01 3.11 8.67
C CYS A 144 10.84 2.95 7.14
N ARG A 145 11.38 1.85 6.57
CA ARG A 145 11.19 1.51 5.15
C ARG A 145 9.72 1.32 4.80
N GLY A 146 8.97 0.62 5.65
CA GLY A 146 7.53 0.41 5.45
C GLY A 146 6.71 1.70 5.58
N VAL A 147 7.07 2.60 6.49
CA VAL A 147 6.41 3.92 6.59
C VAL A 147 6.61 4.75 5.31
N LEU A 148 7.83 4.83 4.77
CA LEU A 148 8.06 5.56 3.51
C LEU A 148 7.36 4.89 2.34
N THR A 149 7.24 3.56 2.36
CA THR A 149 6.45 2.80 1.38
C THR A 149 4.96 3.15 1.48
N SER A 150 4.40 3.24 2.69
CA SER A 150 3.03 3.72 2.91
C SER A 150 2.82 5.11 2.32
N LEU A 151 3.78 6.02 2.53
CA LEU A 151 3.72 7.37 2.02
C LEU A 151 3.70 7.41 0.48
N VAL A 152 4.57 6.60 -0.16
CA VAL A 152 4.64 6.46 -1.62
C VAL A 152 3.41 5.78 -2.19
N TYR A 153 2.85 4.77 -1.51
CA TYR A 153 1.60 4.15 -1.91
C TYR A 153 0.47 5.18 -2.02
N ASN A 154 0.36 6.08 -1.03
CA ASN A 154 -0.71 7.08 -1.00
C ASN A 154 -0.54 8.23 -2.01
N ARG A 155 0.70 8.62 -2.32
CA ARG A 155 0.97 9.91 -3.00
C ARG A 155 1.97 9.80 -4.16
N GLY A 156 2.39 8.58 -4.49
CA GLY A 156 3.45 8.28 -5.45
C GLY A 156 4.82 8.77 -4.99
N ALA A 157 5.87 8.32 -5.70
CA ALA A 157 7.26 8.71 -5.49
C ALA A 157 7.55 10.14 -6.01
N SER A 158 6.85 11.11 -5.45
CA SER A 158 6.84 12.51 -5.87
C SER A 158 8.00 13.35 -5.28
N PHE A 159 9.09 12.69 -4.87
CA PHE A 159 10.24 13.29 -4.18
C PHE A 159 11.01 14.35 -4.99
N SER A 160 10.84 14.38 -6.31
CA SER A 160 11.50 15.35 -7.19
C SER A 160 10.50 16.30 -7.88
N LYS A 161 9.19 16.20 -7.59
CA LYS A 161 8.19 17.07 -8.22
C LYS A 161 8.29 18.50 -7.67
N GLN A 162 8.13 19.49 -8.54
CA GLN A 162 8.18 20.90 -8.18
C GLN A 162 6.83 21.41 -7.63
N GLY A 163 6.87 22.54 -6.93
CA GLY A 163 5.68 23.22 -6.40
C GLY A 163 5.48 23.02 -4.89
N ALA A 164 4.67 23.90 -4.30
CA ALA A 164 4.45 23.98 -2.85
C ALA A 164 3.84 22.69 -2.26
N ARG A 165 3.05 21.94 -3.04
CA ARG A 165 2.43 20.68 -2.61
C ARG A 165 3.44 19.56 -2.31
N TYR A 166 4.64 19.61 -2.90
CA TYR A 166 5.67 18.56 -2.77
C TYR A 166 6.86 19.01 -1.93
N GLN A 167 6.73 20.10 -1.17
CA GLN A 167 7.83 20.67 -0.38
C GLN A 167 8.39 19.67 0.63
N GLU A 168 7.53 19.08 1.44
CA GLU A 168 7.93 18.11 2.47
C GLU A 168 8.48 16.82 1.83
N MET A 169 8.02 16.44 0.64
CA MET A 169 8.59 15.33 -0.11
C MET A 169 10.04 15.58 -0.51
N ARG A 170 10.33 16.78 -1.04
CA ARG A 170 11.71 17.16 -1.37
C ARG A 170 12.56 17.24 -0.09
N ALA A 171 12.01 17.73 1.01
CA ALA A 171 12.70 17.78 2.30
C ALA A 171 13.04 16.37 2.81
N ILE A 172 12.11 15.40 2.74
CA ILE A 172 12.40 13.99 3.08
C ILE A 172 13.55 13.46 2.24
N LYS A 173 13.56 13.69 0.92
CA LYS A 173 14.67 13.25 0.07
C LYS A 173 16.00 13.89 0.46
N ALA A 174 16.00 15.17 0.83
CA ALA A 174 17.19 15.85 1.33
C ALA A 174 17.67 15.23 2.67
N HIS A 175 16.77 14.95 3.61
CA HIS A 175 17.10 14.28 4.87
C HIS A 175 17.64 12.87 4.68
N MET A 176 17.07 12.10 3.75
CA MET A 176 17.60 10.80 3.35
C MET A 176 19.02 10.90 2.78
N THR A 177 19.27 11.91 1.93
CA THR A 177 20.59 12.15 1.32
C THR A 177 21.65 12.52 2.36
N ALA A 178 21.27 13.33 3.35
CA ALA A 178 22.15 13.77 4.43
C ALA A 178 22.19 12.80 5.63
N GLU A 179 21.50 11.66 5.56
CA GLU A 179 21.41 10.64 6.61
C GLU A 179 20.89 11.15 7.97
N VAL A 180 20.14 12.26 7.95
CA VAL A 180 19.47 12.85 9.13
C VAL A 180 18.03 12.36 9.22
N PHE A 181 17.89 11.05 9.42
CA PHE A 181 16.59 10.35 9.38
C PHE A 181 15.62 10.82 10.48
N ASP A 182 16.15 11.31 11.61
CA ASP A 182 15.41 11.90 12.73
C ASP A 182 14.53 13.10 12.33
N ARG A 183 14.81 13.75 11.20
CA ARG A 183 14.04 14.89 10.69
C ARG A 183 12.82 14.50 9.88
N ILE A 184 12.77 13.26 9.38
CA ILE A 184 11.70 12.78 8.48
C ILE A 184 10.30 12.82 9.13
N PRO A 185 10.09 12.40 10.40
CA PRO A 185 8.77 12.45 11.04
C PRO A 185 8.14 13.83 11.03
N ALA A 186 8.94 14.88 11.25
CA ALA A 186 8.47 16.27 11.23
C ALA A 186 7.94 16.66 9.84
N GLU A 187 8.62 16.26 8.76
CA GLU A 187 8.18 16.51 7.39
C GLU A 187 6.90 15.73 7.06
N ILE A 188 6.78 14.47 7.50
CA ILE A 188 5.53 13.69 7.35
C ILE A 188 4.36 14.41 8.03
N ARG A 189 4.53 14.91 9.27
CA ARG A 189 3.48 15.66 9.97
C ARG A 189 3.13 16.98 9.31
N LYS A 190 4.13 17.74 8.82
CA LYS A 190 3.88 19.02 8.12
C LYS A 190 2.99 18.86 6.89
N MET A 191 3.06 17.71 6.21
CA MET A 191 2.18 17.43 5.06
C MET A 191 0.69 17.43 5.39
N LYS A 192 0.28 17.31 6.67
CA LYS A 192 -1.14 17.41 7.07
C LYS A 192 -1.81 18.69 6.57
N ARG A 193 -1.04 19.78 6.38
CA ARG A 193 -1.53 21.04 5.80
C ARG A 193 -2.18 20.89 4.42
N LEU A 194 -1.90 19.81 3.69
CA LEU A 194 -2.47 19.53 2.37
C LEU A 194 -3.89 18.95 2.44
N TRP A 195 -4.33 18.48 3.61
CA TRP A 195 -5.59 17.75 3.80
C TRP A 195 -6.37 18.30 5.00
N THR A 196 -6.75 19.57 4.92
CA THR A 196 -7.48 20.28 5.98
C THR A 196 -9.00 20.14 5.86
N ALA A 197 -9.52 19.78 4.68
CA ALA A 197 -10.95 19.57 4.48
C ALA A 197 -11.44 18.33 5.26
N PRO A 198 -12.65 18.36 5.86
CA PRO A 198 -13.18 17.23 6.64
C PRO A 198 -13.18 15.89 5.90
N ALA A 199 -13.52 15.89 4.61
CA ALA A 199 -13.54 14.70 3.77
C ALA A 199 -12.15 14.04 3.58
N LEU A 200 -11.08 14.78 3.83
CA LEU A 200 -9.69 14.34 3.66
C LEU A 200 -8.99 14.08 5.00
N ARG A 201 -9.72 14.19 6.13
CA ARG A 201 -9.18 14.00 7.48
C ARG A 201 -8.49 12.65 7.67
N GLY A 202 -8.97 11.60 7.00
CA GLY A 202 -8.33 10.28 7.03
C GLY A 202 -6.87 10.31 6.58
N VAL A 203 -6.54 11.14 5.58
CA VAL A 203 -5.15 11.26 5.09
C VAL A 203 -4.27 12.01 6.10
N ALA A 204 -4.80 13.04 6.75
CA ALA A 204 -4.07 13.75 7.80
C ALA A 204 -3.79 12.83 9.02
N LEU A 205 -4.75 11.99 9.40
CA LEU A 205 -4.56 10.98 10.46
C LEU A 205 -3.53 9.91 10.05
N ARG A 206 -3.53 9.48 8.78
CA ARG A 206 -2.51 8.59 8.24
C ARG A 206 -1.11 9.19 8.37
N ARG A 207 -0.91 10.47 8.04
CA ARG A 207 0.39 11.15 8.21
C ARG A 207 0.85 11.15 9.67
N GLU A 208 -0.05 11.35 10.62
CA GLU A 208 0.31 11.31 12.04
C GLU A 208 0.77 9.91 12.46
N ARG A 209 0.02 8.87 12.07
CA ARG A 209 0.37 7.47 12.36
C ARG A 209 1.70 7.06 11.73
N GLU A 210 1.93 7.47 10.49
CA GLU A 210 3.20 7.27 9.79
C GLU A 210 4.37 7.93 10.52
N ALA A 211 4.22 9.18 10.96
CA ALA A 211 5.27 9.87 11.69
C ALA A 211 5.60 9.19 13.03
N LEU A 212 4.58 8.81 13.80
CA LEU A 212 4.75 8.08 15.06
C LEU A 212 5.43 6.72 14.87
N LEU A 213 5.04 5.98 13.83
CA LEU A 213 5.65 4.68 13.56
C LEU A 213 7.09 4.81 13.05
N PHE A 214 7.39 5.89 12.31
CA PHE A 214 8.77 6.17 11.90
C PHE A 214 9.66 6.45 13.11
N GLU A 215 9.19 7.23 14.08
CA GLU A 215 9.90 7.49 15.34
C GLU A 215 10.17 6.20 16.12
N ALA A 216 9.18 5.31 16.22
CA ALA A 216 9.37 4.00 16.83
C ALA A 216 10.45 3.18 16.09
N GLY A 217 10.42 3.18 14.75
CA GLY A 217 11.42 2.50 13.93
C GLY A 217 12.84 3.05 14.05
N LEU A 218 13.00 4.34 14.38
CA LEU A 218 14.31 4.93 14.70
C LEU A 218 14.82 4.42 16.05
N ALA A 219 13.97 4.46 17.08
CA ALA A 219 14.32 4.00 18.43
C ALA A 219 14.66 2.50 18.48
N GLU A 220 14.01 1.67 17.65
CA GLU A 220 14.36 0.26 17.46
C GLU A 220 15.80 0.10 16.96
N SER A 221 16.19 0.91 15.96
CA SER A 221 17.52 0.85 15.33
C SER A 221 18.63 1.23 16.31
N GLU A 222 18.40 2.25 17.12
CA GLU A 222 19.34 2.73 18.14
C GLU A 222 19.62 1.63 19.18
N LYS A 223 18.57 0.99 19.71
CA LYS A 223 18.70 -0.12 20.66
C LYS A 223 19.48 -1.30 20.10
N THR A 224 19.20 -1.70 18.85
CA THR A 224 19.93 -2.79 18.20
C THR A 224 21.40 -2.45 18.01
N ARG A 225 21.72 -1.19 17.68
CA ARG A 225 23.11 -0.74 17.52
C ARG A 225 23.86 -0.74 18.86
N GLU A 226 23.23 -0.28 19.94
CA GLU A 226 23.80 -0.30 21.29
C GLU A 226 24.09 -1.73 21.77
N GLN A 227 23.19 -2.67 21.50
CA GLN A 227 23.35 -4.09 21.89
C GLN A 227 24.47 -4.81 21.14
N VAL A 228 24.78 -4.42 19.90
CA VAL A 228 25.87 -5.02 19.11
C VAL A 228 27.25 -4.46 19.51
N LEU A 229 27.27 -3.27 20.11
CA LEU A 229 28.50 -2.61 20.56
C LEU A 229 28.84 -2.87 22.04
N ALA A 230 27.93 -3.49 22.80
CA ALA A 230 28.10 -3.92 24.18
C ALA A 230 28.63 -5.36 24.26
#